data_AF-K1SKB6-F1
#
_entry.id   AF-K1SKB6-F1
#
_cell.length_a   1.000
_cell.length_b   1.000
_cell.length_c   1.000
_cell.angle_alpha   90.00
_cell.angle_beta   90.00
_cell.angle_gamma   90.00
#
_symmetry.space_group_name_H-M   'P 1'
#
loop_
_entity.id
_entity.type
_entity.pdbx_description
1 polymer ?
#
loop_
_entity_poly.entity_id
_entity_poly.type
_entity_poly.pdbx_seq_one_letter_code
_entity_poly.pdbx_strand_id
1 'polypeptide(L)'
;LSGHKSLPLYTGGCEATRFSCDVVYTNVQAAGAYRGYGATQGIFALESTVNELAEKLHIDPVELRLKNIVREGMFMPAYFGETANACALDRCIMHCADNFHWADKYPVRDMGNGKVRAAGMALAMQGSCIMNMT
;
A
#
# COMPACT_ATOMS: atom_id res chain seq x y z
N LEU A 1 -1.49 14.35 -4.43
CA LEU A 1 -0.89 13.59 -3.31
C LEU A 1 -1.26 12.11 -3.28
N SER A 2 -2.40 11.70 -3.82
CA SER A 2 -2.80 10.28 -3.71
C SER A 2 -1.93 9.34 -4.53
N GLY A 3 -1.81 9.55 -5.85
CA GLY A 3 -1.02 8.67 -6.72
C GLY A 3 0.45 8.58 -6.34
N HIS A 4 1.11 9.71 -6.08
CA HIS A 4 2.54 9.72 -5.76
C HIS A 4 2.90 9.09 -4.40
N LYS A 5 1.95 8.74 -3.52
CA LYS A 5 2.27 8.01 -2.27
C LYS A 5 1.88 6.54 -2.33
N SER A 6 0.90 6.18 -3.15
CA SER A 6 0.45 4.80 -3.28
C SER A 6 1.18 4.05 -4.39
N LEU A 7 1.27 4.60 -5.60
CA LEU A 7 1.84 3.92 -6.76
C LEU A 7 3.29 3.45 -6.58
N PRO A 8 4.20 4.24 -5.98
CA PRO A 8 5.60 3.82 -5.83
C PRO A 8 5.79 2.54 -5.01
N LEU A 9 4.82 2.16 -4.15
CA LEU A 9 4.88 0.95 -3.34
C LEU A 9 5.09 -0.32 -4.20
N TYR A 10 4.66 -0.32 -5.46
CA TYR A 10 4.70 -1.50 -6.34
C TYR A 10 5.54 -1.29 -7.61
N THR A 11 6.72 -0.67 -7.45
CA THR A 11 7.62 -0.41 -8.58
C THR A 11 8.40 -1.65 -9.05
N GLY A 12 8.42 -2.74 -8.28
CA GLY A 12 9.23 -3.94 -8.58
C GLY A 12 8.79 -4.74 -9.80
N GLY A 13 7.54 -4.55 -10.28
CA GLY A 13 7.02 -5.26 -11.46
C GLY A 13 6.03 -4.44 -12.30
N CYS A 14 5.80 -3.17 -11.98
CA CYS A 14 4.85 -2.31 -12.68
C CYS A 14 5.57 -1.28 -13.57
N GLU A 15 5.78 -1.64 -14.83
CA GLU A 15 6.50 -0.80 -15.80
C GLU A 15 5.70 0.43 -16.24
N ALA A 16 4.37 0.34 -16.25
CA ALA A 16 3.48 1.36 -16.76
C ALA A 16 2.46 1.78 -15.70
N THR A 17 2.47 3.06 -15.33
CA THR A 17 1.47 3.65 -14.45
C THR A 17 0.99 4.98 -15.00
N ARG A 18 -0.30 5.28 -14.80
CA ARG A 18 -0.89 6.58 -15.11
C ARG A 18 -1.83 6.98 -13.98
N PHE A 19 -1.75 8.25 -13.58
CA PHE A 19 -2.63 8.82 -12.57
C PHE A 19 -3.20 10.13 -13.08
N SER A 20 -4.52 10.29 -12.97
CA SER A 20 -5.24 11.53 -13.23
C SER A 20 -6.19 11.80 -12.08
N CYS A 21 -6.44 13.06 -11.78
CA CYS A 21 -7.34 13.48 -10.72
C CYS A 21 -8.06 14.75 -11.16
N ASP A 22 -9.37 14.77 -10.92
CA ASP A 22 -10.19 15.96 -11.05
C ASP A 22 -10.45 16.54 -9.66
N VAL A 23 -10.39 17.87 -9.55
CA VAL A 23 -10.75 18.59 -8.33
C VAL A 23 -12.06 19.30 -8.62
N VAL A 24 -13.10 18.95 -7.87
CA VAL A 24 -14.46 19.47 -8.07
C VAL A 24 -14.88 20.32 -6.89
N TYR A 25 -15.53 21.43 -7.18
CA TYR A 25 -16.16 22.27 -6.17
C TYR A 25 -17.52 21.69 -5.77
N THR A 26 -17.84 21.73 -4.48
CA THR A 26 -19.08 21.17 -3.93
C THR A 26 -19.63 22.06 -2.83
N ASN A 27 -20.92 21.94 -2.51
CA ASN A 27 -21.57 22.70 -1.44
C ASN A 27 -21.45 22.05 -0.05
N VAL A 28 -20.74 20.93 0.08
CA VAL A 28 -20.45 20.32 1.39
C VAL A 28 -19.31 21.07 2.10
N GLN A 29 -18.98 20.65 3.32
CA GLN A 29 -17.92 21.27 4.11
C GLN A 29 -16.60 21.35 3.32
N ALA A 30 -15.95 22.51 3.38
CA ALA A 30 -14.70 22.74 2.67
C ALA A 30 -13.63 21.71 3.07
N ALA A 31 -12.92 21.19 2.08
CA ALA A 31 -11.85 20.24 2.31
C ALA A 31 -10.65 20.92 3.01
N GLY A 32 -10.10 20.23 4.01
CA GLY A 32 -8.87 20.62 4.70
C GLY A 32 -7.89 19.47 4.79
N ALA A 33 -6.69 19.75 5.32
CA ALA A 33 -5.73 18.69 5.59
C ALA A 33 -6.23 17.80 6.73
N TYR A 34 -6.25 16.48 6.50
CA TYR A 34 -6.47 15.46 7.52
C TYR A 34 -5.25 14.53 7.57
N ARG A 35 -5.00 13.88 8.72
CA ARG A 35 -3.81 13.01 8.93
C ARG A 35 -3.65 12.01 7.78
N GLY A 36 -2.48 12.02 7.14
CA GLY A 36 -2.19 11.21 5.96
C GLY A 36 -2.49 11.88 4.61
N TYR A 37 -2.98 13.13 4.62
CA TYR A 37 -3.32 14.01 3.49
C TYR A 37 -3.03 13.44 2.08
N GLY A 38 -4.07 12.90 1.44
CA GLY A 38 -4.03 12.32 0.10
C GLY A 38 -3.57 10.86 0.04
N ALA A 39 -2.60 10.48 0.88
CA ALA A 39 -2.04 9.12 0.87
C ALA A 39 -3.08 8.08 1.26
N THR A 40 -3.90 8.34 2.27
CA THR A 40 -4.89 7.39 2.79
C THR A 40 -5.90 6.98 1.73
N GLN A 41 -6.42 7.92 0.93
CA GLN A 41 -7.35 7.62 -0.14
C GLN A 41 -6.70 6.76 -1.23
N GLY A 42 -5.49 7.11 -1.65
CA GLY A 42 -4.76 6.38 -2.68
C GLY A 42 -4.34 4.98 -2.24
N ILE A 43 -3.87 4.85 -0.99
CA ILE A 43 -3.45 3.58 -0.40
C ILE A 43 -4.64 2.65 -0.23
N PHE A 44 -5.78 3.15 0.27
CA PHE A 44 -6.97 2.31 0.40
C PHE A 44 -7.41 1.72 -0.93
N ALA A 45 -7.49 2.54 -1.98
CA ALA A 45 -7.86 2.08 -3.33
C ALA A 45 -6.86 1.05 -3.87
N LEU A 46 -5.56 1.33 -3.75
CA LEU A 46 -4.51 0.45 -4.27
C LEU A 46 -4.44 -0.88 -3.50
N GLU A 47 -4.38 -0.86 -2.17
CA GLU A 47 -4.23 -2.07 -1.35
C GLU A 47 -5.47 -2.96 -1.40
N SER A 48 -6.67 -2.37 -1.52
CA SER A 48 -7.89 -3.16 -1.77
C SER A 48 -7.80 -3.86 -3.13
N THR A 49 -7.40 -3.13 -4.17
CA THR A 49 -7.20 -3.71 -5.52
C THR A 49 -6.16 -4.83 -5.52
N VAL A 50 -5.06 -4.67 -4.79
CA VAL A 50 -4.01 -5.70 -4.67
C VAL A 50 -4.53 -6.96 -3.97
N ASN A 51 -5.38 -6.81 -2.94
CA ASN A 51 -6.00 -7.96 -2.29
C ASN A 51 -7.00 -8.67 -3.21
N GLU A 52 -7.84 -7.93 -3.95
CA GLU A 52 -8.72 -8.52 -4.98
C GLU A 52 -7.94 -9.22 -6.10
N LEU A 53 -6.80 -8.65 -6.49
CA LEU A 53 -5.91 -9.25 -7.50
C LEU A 53 -5.31 -10.56 -6.98
N ALA A 54 -4.87 -10.59 -5.72
CA ALA A 54 -4.36 -11.80 -5.07
C ALA A 54 -5.41 -12.93 -5.09
N GLU A 55 -6.66 -12.61 -4.75
CA GLU A 55 -7.77 -13.56 -4.79
C GLU A 55 -8.02 -14.09 -6.22
N LYS A 56 -8.09 -13.20 -7.22
CA LYS A 56 -8.29 -13.58 -8.64
C LYS A 56 -7.16 -14.43 -9.21
N LEU A 57 -5.93 -14.19 -8.77
CA LEU A 57 -4.76 -14.96 -9.21
C LEU A 57 -4.54 -16.23 -8.38
N HIS A 58 -5.31 -16.42 -7.30
CA HIS A 58 -5.10 -17.49 -6.32
C HIS A 58 -3.68 -17.50 -5.74
N ILE A 59 -3.13 -16.32 -5.48
CA ILE A 59 -1.80 -16.11 -4.86
C ILE A 59 -2.02 -15.56 -3.46
N ASP A 60 -1.22 -15.98 -2.49
CA ASP A 60 -1.25 -15.39 -1.16
C ASP A 60 -0.94 -13.87 -1.24
N PRO A 61 -1.72 -13.01 -0.56
CA PRO A 61 -1.57 -11.56 -0.68
C PRO A 61 -0.27 -11.02 -0.09
N VAL A 62 0.39 -11.73 0.83
CA VAL A 62 1.74 -11.41 1.32
C VAL A 62 2.78 -11.73 0.24
N GLU A 63 2.68 -12.91 -0.37
CA GLU A 63 3.57 -13.31 -1.47
C GLU A 63 3.45 -12.38 -2.68
N LEU A 64 2.23 -12.00 -3.07
CA LEU A 64 2.00 -11.08 -4.19
C LEU A 64 2.70 -9.74 -3.94
N ARG A 65 2.64 -9.23 -2.70
CA ARG A 65 3.34 -8.01 -2.31
C ARG A 65 4.85 -8.19 -2.41
N LEU A 66 5.41 -9.24 -1.78
CA LEU A 66 6.86 -9.48 -1.78
C LEU A 66 7.46 -9.59 -3.19
N LYS A 67 6.68 -10.07 -4.17
CA LYS A 67 7.07 -10.12 -5.58
C LYS A 67 7.12 -8.76 -6.26
N ASN A 68 6.29 -7.81 -5.85
CA ASN A 68 6.04 -6.57 -6.62
C ASN A 68 6.45 -5.27 -5.91
N ILE A 69 6.72 -5.32 -4.61
CA ILE A 69 7.03 -4.11 -3.84
C ILE A 69 8.32 -3.42 -4.30
N VAL A 70 8.40 -2.12 -4.01
CA VAL A 70 9.65 -1.37 -4.13
C VAL A 70 10.70 -1.88 -3.14
N ARG A 71 11.94 -1.98 -3.60
CA ARG A 71 13.11 -2.44 -2.83
C ARG A 71 14.20 -1.40 -2.84
N GLU A 72 15.16 -1.57 -1.94
CA GLU A 72 16.33 -0.70 -1.86
C GLU A 72 17.08 -0.67 -3.20
N GLY A 73 17.49 0.52 -3.63
CA GLY A 73 18.14 0.76 -4.92
C GLY A 73 17.21 0.83 -6.12
N MET A 74 15.90 0.60 -5.98
CA MET A 74 14.96 0.73 -7.10
C MET A 74 14.65 2.20 -7.39
N PHE A 75 14.65 2.55 -8.67
CA PHE A 75 14.18 3.85 -9.16
C PHE A 75 12.65 3.90 -9.11
N MET A 76 12.07 4.99 -8.62
CA MET A 76 10.63 5.20 -8.44
C MET A 76 10.12 6.34 -9.33
N PRO A 77 9.71 6.05 -10.58
CA PRO A 77 9.22 7.09 -11.51
C PRO A 77 8.01 7.87 -10.94
N ALA A 78 7.12 7.17 -10.24
CA ALA A 78 5.92 7.75 -9.63
C ALA A 78 6.22 8.58 -8.36
N TYR A 79 7.46 8.56 -7.85
CA TYR A 79 7.92 9.32 -6.69
C TYR A 79 9.01 10.32 -7.06
N PHE A 80 8.65 11.35 -7.83
CA PHE A 80 9.57 12.40 -8.28
C PHE A 80 10.82 11.91 -9.04
N GLY A 81 10.81 10.67 -9.54
CA GLY A 81 12.00 10.06 -10.12
C GLY A 81 13.13 9.86 -9.11
N GLU A 82 12.81 9.57 -7.85
CA GLU A 82 13.82 9.27 -6.82
C GLU A 82 14.21 7.81 -6.81
N THR A 83 15.39 7.51 -6.26
CA THR A 83 15.80 6.14 -5.94
C THR A 83 15.47 5.82 -4.49
N ALA A 84 14.92 4.65 -4.22
CA ALA A 84 14.66 4.16 -2.88
C ALA A 84 16.00 3.81 -2.18
N ASN A 85 16.69 4.83 -1.67
CA ASN A 85 18.04 4.68 -1.08
C ASN A 85 18.08 3.78 0.16
N ALA A 86 16.97 3.70 0.90
CA ALA A 86 16.79 2.79 2.01
C ALA A 86 15.37 2.26 1.99
N CYS A 87 15.20 0.95 1.96
CA CYS A 87 13.88 0.32 2.01
C CYS A 87 13.94 -0.99 2.78
N ALA A 88 13.11 -1.11 3.82
CA ALA A 88 12.99 -2.31 4.65
C ALA A 88 11.61 -2.98 4.53
N LEU A 89 10.82 -2.63 3.50
CA LEU A 89 9.43 -3.07 3.38
C LEU A 89 9.30 -4.59 3.37
N ASP A 90 10.18 -5.29 2.67
CA ASP A 90 10.22 -6.75 2.64
C ASP A 90 10.45 -7.35 4.05
N ARG A 91 11.45 -6.83 4.77
CA ARG A 91 11.74 -7.23 6.16
C ARG A 91 10.55 -6.94 7.08
N CYS A 92 9.92 -5.78 6.94
CA CYS A 92 8.74 -5.40 7.71
C CYS A 92 7.54 -6.31 7.42
N ILE A 93 7.31 -6.66 6.15
CA ILE A 93 6.22 -7.56 5.75
C ILE A 93 6.42 -8.93 6.39
N MET A 94 7.61 -9.52 6.24
CA MET A 94 7.91 -10.83 6.83
C MET A 94 7.76 -10.79 8.35
N HIS A 95 8.33 -9.79 9.01
CA HIS A 95 8.22 -9.65 10.46
C HIS A 95 6.77 -9.48 10.93
N CYS A 96 5.95 -8.70 10.23
CA CYS A 96 4.53 -8.55 10.55
C CYS A 96 3.74 -9.84 10.31
N ALA A 97 4.02 -10.56 9.22
CA ALA A 97 3.37 -11.83 8.89
C ALA A 97 3.68 -12.89 9.95
N ASP A 98 4.94 -13.00 10.37
CA ASP A 98 5.39 -13.94 11.40
C ASP A 98 4.74 -13.63 12.76
N ASN A 99 4.82 -12.38 13.24
CA ASN A 99 4.21 -11.98 14.51
C ASN A 99 2.69 -12.14 14.52
N PHE A 100 2.05 -11.90 13.37
CA PHE A 100 0.61 -12.10 13.24
C PHE A 100 0.24 -13.59 13.15
N HIS A 101 1.20 -14.50 12.95
CA HIS A 101 0.96 -15.91 12.61
C HIS A 101 0.10 -16.03 11.36
N TRP A 102 0.52 -15.35 10.29
CA TRP A 102 -0.24 -15.23 9.04
C TRP A 102 -0.62 -16.59 8.45
N ALA A 103 0.34 -17.50 8.35
CA ALA A 103 0.14 -18.83 7.76
C ALA A 103 -0.95 -19.67 8.47
N ASP A 104 -1.14 -19.47 9.78
CA ASP A 104 -2.16 -20.19 10.56
C ASP A 104 -3.54 -19.51 10.52
N LYS A 105 -3.58 -18.22 10.13
CA LYS A 105 -4.77 -17.38 10.24
C LYS A 105 -5.44 -17.05 8.92
N TYR A 106 -4.68 -17.04 7.84
CA TYR A 106 -5.16 -16.89 6.48
C TYR A 106 -5.38 -18.29 5.87
N PRO A 107 -6.41 -18.54 5.05
CA PRO A 107 -7.45 -17.61 4.57
C PRO A 107 -8.60 -17.42 5.58
N VAL A 108 -9.77 -16.95 5.12
CA VAL A 108 -11.00 -16.86 5.93
C VAL A 108 -11.32 -18.20 6.59
N ARG A 109 -11.69 -18.15 7.88
CA ARG A 109 -12.06 -19.32 8.68
C ARG A 109 -13.49 -19.20 9.19
N ASP A 110 -14.27 -20.26 9.01
CA ASP A 110 -15.57 -20.43 9.67
C ASP A 110 -15.35 -20.90 11.12
N MET A 111 -16.03 -20.25 12.06
CA MET A 111 -15.93 -20.54 13.48
C MET A 111 -17.02 -21.51 13.97
N GLY A 112 -17.92 -21.98 13.10
CA GLY A 112 -18.95 -22.98 13.41
C GLY A 112 -20.13 -22.46 14.23
N ASN A 113 -20.19 -21.15 14.48
CA ASN A 113 -21.23 -20.48 15.25
C ASN A 113 -21.88 -19.31 14.47
N GLY A 114 -21.86 -19.39 13.14
CA GLY A 114 -22.36 -18.34 12.25
C GLY A 114 -21.45 -17.11 12.16
N LYS A 115 -20.20 -17.19 12.65
CA LYS A 115 -19.21 -16.13 12.56
C LYS A 115 -18.01 -16.58 11.73
N VAL A 116 -17.42 -15.64 11.01
CA VAL A 116 -16.17 -15.84 10.27
C VAL A 116 -15.06 -14.98 10.83
N ARG A 117 -13.81 -15.42 10.67
CA ARG A 117 -12.62 -14.61 10.91
C ARG A 117 -11.81 -14.48 9.64
N ALA A 118 -11.46 -13.25 9.29
CA ALA A 118 -10.62 -12.92 8.16
C ALA A 118 -9.28 -12.34 8.64
N ALA A 119 -8.26 -12.45 7.79
CA ALA A 119 -6.97 -11.81 7.94
C ALA A 119 -6.75 -10.91 6.72
N GLY A 120 -6.15 -9.73 6.94
CA GLY A 120 -5.86 -8.78 5.87
C GLY A 120 -4.52 -8.09 6.11
N MET A 121 -3.86 -7.73 5.02
CA MET A 121 -2.62 -6.97 5.03
C MET A 121 -2.76 -5.76 4.10
N ALA A 122 -2.11 -4.67 4.48
CA ALA A 122 -1.97 -3.48 3.66
C ALA A 122 -0.59 -2.84 3.89
N LEU A 123 -0.06 -2.19 2.86
CA LEU A 123 1.15 -1.37 2.91
C LEU A 123 0.79 0.11 2.89
N ALA A 124 1.63 0.93 3.51
CA ALA A 124 1.44 2.38 3.50
C ALA A 124 2.78 3.10 3.38
N MET A 125 2.77 4.19 2.63
CA MET A 125 3.91 5.10 2.49
C MET A 125 3.44 6.54 2.66
N GLN A 126 4.23 7.35 3.36
CA GLN A 126 4.01 8.79 3.46
C GLN A 126 5.38 9.49 3.53
N GLY A 127 5.43 10.72 3.02
CA GLY A 127 6.63 11.55 3.12
C GLY A 127 6.72 12.23 4.49
N SER A 128 7.93 12.30 5.03
CA SER A 128 8.27 13.19 6.14
C SER A 128 8.99 14.41 5.59
N CYS A 129 8.63 15.60 6.07
CA CYS A 129 9.42 16.81 5.84
C CYS A 129 10.26 17.07 7.09
N ILE A 130 11.57 17.21 6.92
CA ILE A 130 12.47 17.73 7.94
C ILE A 130 12.95 19.08 7.40
N MET A 131 12.71 20.16 8.15
CA MET A 131 13.22 21.48 7.74
C MET A 131 14.75 21.43 7.79
N ASN A 132 15.38 21.71 6.66
CA ASN A 132 16.82 21.90 6.61
C ASN A 132 17.14 23.25 7.27
N MET A 133 17.51 23.24 8.55
CA MET A 133 18.04 24.42 9.20
C MET A 133 19.53 24.51 8.86
N THR A 134 19.84 25.18 7.77
CA THR A 134 21.19 25.65 7.41
C THR A 134 21.18 27.15 7.31
#